data_AF-A0A8B4IC37-F1
#
_entry.id   AF-A0A8B4IC37-F1
#
_cell.length_a   1.000
_cell.length_b   1.000
_cell.length_c   1.000
_cell.angle_alpha   90.00
_cell.angle_beta   90.00
_cell.angle_gamma   90.00
#
_symmetry.space_group_name_H-M   'P 1'
#
loop_
_entity.id
_entity.type
_entity.pdbx_description
1 polymer ?
#
loop_
_entity_poly.entity_id
_entity_poly.type
_entity_poly.pdbx_seq_one_letter_code
_entity_poly.pdbx_strand_id
1 'polypeptide(L)'
;MVLHGQSKALKQMDSLNKYQIESALAARLPSYKITCTLHADGTLSAILSGPETDHFAITGIVRANYRGAEAIAQLANEILREMVISRQGMRNSRLQAPPDQTSRK
;
A
#
# COMPACT_ATOMS: atom_id res chain seq x y z
N MET A 1 2.44 27.30 25.45
CA MET A 1 2.59 26.70 24.10
C MET A 1 1.58 25.57 23.98
N VAL A 2 0.88 25.54 22.85
CA VAL A 2 -0.37 24.82 22.61
C VAL A 2 -0.27 23.30 22.89
N LEU A 3 -0.90 22.87 23.99
CA LEU A 3 -1.34 21.49 24.13
C LEU A 3 -2.58 21.36 23.26
N HIS A 4 -2.38 21.07 21.97
CA HIS A 4 -3.48 20.71 21.07
C HIS A 4 -4.19 19.50 21.68
N GLY A 5 -5.44 19.71 22.08
CA GLY A 5 -6.34 18.66 22.51
C GLY A 5 -6.44 17.62 21.41
N GLN A 6 -5.80 16.46 21.64
CA GLN A 6 -6.05 15.28 20.84
C GLN A 6 -7.32 14.64 21.37
N SER A 7 -8.45 15.30 21.11
CA SER A 7 -9.75 14.65 21.09
C SER A 7 -9.59 13.44 20.18
N LYS A 8 -9.56 12.25 20.78
CA LYS A 8 -9.49 10.95 20.10
C LYS A 8 -10.83 10.70 19.40
N ALA A 9 -11.17 11.56 18.45
CA ALA A 9 -12.21 11.28 17.48
C ALA A 9 -11.70 10.05 16.72
N LEU A 10 -12.44 8.94 16.82
CA LEU A 10 -12.29 7.83 15.90
C LEU A 10 -12.54 8.39 14.50
N LYS A 11 -11.47 8.87 13.86
CA LYS A 11 -11.54 9.45 12.53
C LYS A 11 -11.81 8.29 11.59
N GLN A 12 -13.06 8.20 11.15
CA GLN A 12 -13.46 7.31 10.08
C GLN A 12 -12.62 7.63 8.84
N MET A 13 -12.28 6.62 8.05
CA MET A 13 -11.41 6.80 6.89
C MET A 13 -12.03 7.65 5.77
N ASP A 14 -13.37 7.78 5.73
CA ASP A 14 -14.05 8.70 4.82
C ASP A 14 -13.78 10.17 5.18
N SER A 15 -13.55 10.45 6.47
CA SER A 15 -13.28 11.79 7.00
C SER A 15 -11.79 12.18 6.90
N LEU A 16 -10.93 11.23 6.54
CA LEU A 16 -9.50 11.46 6.34
C LEU A 16 -9.23 11.90 4.89
N ASN A 17 -8.57 13.05 4.73
CA ASN A 17 -8.06 13.48 3.43
C ASN A 17 -6.85 12.62 3.00
N LYS A 18 -6.56 12.62 1.69
CA LYS A 18 -5.44 11.86 1.10
C LYS A 18 -4.13 11.96 1.91
N TYR A 19 -3.73 13.16 2.32
CA TYR A 19 -2.50 13.40 3.09
C TYR A 19 -2.47 12.72 4.46
N GLN A 20 -3.63 12.62 5.12
CA GLN A 20 -3.72 11.93 6.41
C GLN A 20 -3.57 10.42 6.23
N ILE A 21 -4.16 9.88 5.15
CA ILE A 21 -4.04 8.47 4.78
C ILE A 21 -2.58 8.16 4.42
N GLU A 22 -1.94 9.01 3.61
CA GLU A 22 -0.53 8.91 3.23
C GLU A 22 0.38 8.92 4.45
N SER A 23 0.20 9.87 5.36
CA SER A 23 1.01 9.98 6.57
C SER A 23 0.85 8.75 7.48
N ALA A 24 -0.38 8.26 7.65
CA ALA A 24 -0.65 7.10 8.49
C ALA A 24 -0.19 5.77 7.86
N LEU A 25 -0.18 5.67 6.53
CA LEU A 25 0.46 4.57 5.81
C LEU A 25 1.99 4.68 5.89
N ALA A 26 2.56 5.88 5.75
CA ALA A 26 4.01 6.12 5.78
C ALA A 26 4.60 5.82 7.16
N ALA A 27 3.84 6.07 8.23
CA ALA A 27 4.22 5.68 9.58
C ALA A 27 4.37 4.15 9.74
N ARG A 28 3.64 3.36 8.94
CA ARG A 28 3.72 1.88 8.93
C ARG A 28 4.73 1.34 7.93
N LEU A 29 4.99 2.09 6.87
CA LEU A 29 5.83 1.72 5.74
C LEU A 29 6.92 2.79 5.52
N PRO A 30 7.83 3.02 6.49
CA PRO A 30 8.81 4.08 6.40
C PRO A 30 9.82 3.88 5.26
N SER A 31 9.99 2.64 4.78
CA SER A 31 10.87 2.30 3.66
C SER A 31 10.28 2.61 2.27
N TYR A 32 8.98 2.95 2.19
CA TYR A 32 8.30 3.19 0.92
C TYR A 32 7.69 4.58 0.88
N LYS A 33 7.81 5.23 -0.27
CA LYS A 33 7.11 6.48 -0.53
C LYS A 33 5.69 6.17 -0.98
N ILE A 34 4.71 6.51 -0.14
CA ILE A 34 3.30 6.30 -0.44
C ILE A 34 2.71 7.56 -1.04
N THR A 35 1.93 7.39 -2.10
CA THR A 35 1.14 8.43 -2.77
C THR A 35 -0.30 7.96 -2.86
N CYS A 36 -1.24 8.73 -2.35
CA CYS A 36 -2.66 8.40 -2.39
C CYS A 36 -3.45 9.31 -3.32
N THR A 37 -4.25 8.70 -4.19
CA THR A 37 -5.15 9.39 -5.11
C THR A 37 -6.58 9.03 -4.77
N LEU A 38 -7.40 10.04 -4.47
CA LEU A 38 -8.83 9.87 -4.28
C LEU A 38 -9.54 10.06 -5.63
N HIS A 39 -10.34 9.07 -6.01
CA HIS A 39 -11.16 9.13 -7.22
C HIS A 39 -12.55 9.67 -6.88
N ALA A 40 -13.19 10.35 -7.84
CA ALA A 40 -14.53 10.92 -7.68
C ALA A 40 -15.62 9.85 -7.47
N ASP A 41 -15.35 8.61 -7.87
CA ASP A 41 -16.17 7.42 -7.63
C ASP A 41 -16.18 6.97 -6.16
N GLY A 42 -15.32 7.56 -5.31
CA GLY A 42 -15.21 7.24 -3.89
C GLY A 42 -14.15 6.18 -3.57
N THR A 43 -13.56 5.58 -4.60
CA THR A 43 -12.40 4.68 -4.49
C THR A 43 -11.10 5.45 -4.22
N LEU A 44 -10.18 4.77 -3.56
CA LEU A 44 -8.83 5.22 -3.26
C LEU A 44 -7.84 4.38 -4.06
N SER A 45 -6.82 5.03 -4.59
CA SER A 45 -5.65 4.39 -5.17
C SER A 45 -4.43 4.76 -4.33
N ALA A 46 -3.59 3.79 -4.01
CA ALA A 46 -2.36 3.99 -3.26
C ALA A 46 -1.20 3.43 -4.07
N ILE A 47 -0.19 4.27 -4.32
CA ILE A 47 1.04 3.91 -5.03
C ILE A 47 2.18 3.95 -4.02
N LEU A 48 2.94 2.87 -3.95
CA LEU A 48 4.12 2.71 -3.11
C LEU A 48 5.33 2.62 -4.01
N SER A 49 6.26 3.56 -3.85
CA SER A 49 7.53 3.59 -4.57
C SER A 49 8.66 3.29 -3.60
N GLY A 50 9.33 2.16 -3.80
CA GLY A 50 10.51 1.74 -3.06
C GLY A 50 11.81 2.26 -3.66
N PRO A 51 12.95 2.09 -2.96
CA PRO A 51 14.24 2.67 -3.34
C PRO A 51 14.91 2.02 -4.57
N GLU A 52 14.53 0.78 -4.95
CA GLU A 52 15.29 -0.02 -5.93
C GLU A 52 14.64 -0.16 -7.31
N THR A 53 13.52 0.50 -7.63
CA THR A 53 12.58 0.28 -8.77
C THR A 53 11.36 -0.59 -8.46
N ASP A 54 11.18 -0.93 -7.19
CA ASP A 54 9.98 -1.62 -6.72
C ASP A 54 8.81 -0.62 -6.60
N HIS A 55 7.89 -0.66 -7.56
CA HIS A 55 6.69 0.18 -7.56
C HIS A 55 5.44 -0.70 -7.47
N PHE A 56 4.68 -0.53 -6.39
CA PHE A 56 3.41 -1.22 -6.18
C PHE A 56 2.26 -0.22 -6.26
N ALA A 57 1.31 -0.46 -7.15
CA ALA A 57 0.09 0.34 -7.23
C ALA A 57 -1.11 -0.53 -6.85
N ILE A 58 -1.85 -0.08 -5.84
CA ILE A 58 -3.12 -0.67 -5.43
C ILE A 58 -4.22 0.31 -5.84
N THR A 59 -5.18 -0.15 -6.63
CA THR A 59 -6.32 0.63 -7.11
C THR A 59 -7.63 -0.02 -6.66
N GLY A 60 -8.73 0.75 -6.68
CA GLY A 60 -10.05 0.21 -6.34
C GLY A 60 -10.30 0.01 -4.85
N ILE A 61 -9.56 0.68 -3.96
CA ILE A 61 -9.77 0.59 -2.52
C ILE A 61 -11.07 1.31 -2.16
N VAL A 62 -12.14 0.57 -1.87
CA VAL A 62 -13.45 1.13 -1.52
C VAL A 62 -13.44 1.64 -0.08
N ARG A 63 -13.27 2.96 0.12
CA ARG A 63 -13.18 3.58 1.45
C ARG A 63 -14.41 3.32 2.33
N ALA A 64 -15.59 3.16 1.74
CA ALA A 64 -16.82 2.84 2.48
C ALA A 64 -16.76 1.51 3.24
N ASN A 65 -15.88 0.59 2.81
CA ASN A 65 -15.65 -0.69 3.46
C ASN A 65 -14.71 -0.59 4.68
N TYR A 66 -13.97 0.51 4.81
CA TYR A 66 -13.01 0.73 5.89
C TYR A 66 -13.60 1.72 6.91
N ARG A 67 -14.16 1.19 8.01
CA ARG A 67 -14.81 1.99 9.06
C ARG A 67 -14.02 2.00 10.36
N GLY A 68 -14.12 3.11 11.08
CA GLY A 68 -13.51 3.27 12.40
C GLY A 68 -12.00 3.52 12.39
N ALA A 69 -11.40 3.50 13.59
CA ALA A 69 -9.99 3.85 13.80
C ALA A 69 -9.00 2.80 13.22
N GLU A 70 -9.47 1.59 12.94
CA GLU A 70 -8.65 0.48 12.43
C GLU A 70 -8.63 0.41 10.91
N ALA A 71 -9.45 1.20 10.22
CA ALA A 71 -9.54 1.28 8.77
C ALA A 71 -8.17 1.40 8.07
N ILE A 72 -7.34 2.35 8.54
CA ILE A 72 -5.98 2.56 8.01
C ILE A 72 -5.07 1.38 8.34
N ALA A 73 -5.22 0.80 9.54
CA ALA A 73 -4.41 -0.34 9.97
C ALA A 73 -4.69 -1.57 9.11
N GLN A 74 -5.98 -1.84 8.84
CA GLN A 74 -6.40 -2.89 7.93
C GLN A 74 -5.86 -2.63 6.52
N LEU A 75 -6.05 -1.43 5.97
CA LEU A 75 -5.54 -1.11 4.64
C LEU A 75 -4.03 -1.33 4.54
N ALA A 76 -3.26 -0.87 5.53
CA ALA A 76 -1.81 -1.06 5.56
C ALA A 76 -1.43 -2.55 5.61
N ASN A 77 -2.15 -3.35 6.41
CA ASN A 77 -1.92 -4.79 6.52
C ASN A 77 -2.26 -5.54 5.23
N GLU A 78 -3.31 -5.14 4.51
CA GLU A 78 -3.66 -5.71 3.20
C GLU A 78 -2.59 -5.39 2.17
N ILE A 79 -2.14 -4.13 2.09
CA ILE A 79 -1.06 -3.70 1.20
C ILE A 79 0.24 -4.47 1.51
N LEU A 80 0.60 -4.60 2.78
CA LEU A 80 1.77 -5.37 3.21
C LEU A 80 1.65 -6.84 2.82
N ARG A 81 0.48 -7.46 3.02
CA ARG A 81 0.25 -8.86 2.64
C ARG A 81 0.37 -9.06 1.13
N GLU A 82 -0.29 -8.23 0.33
CA GLU A 82 -0.20 -8.28 -1.14
C GLU A 82 1.24 -8.08 -1.64
N MET A 83 1.97 -7.12 -1.05
CA MET A 83 3.37 -6.88 -1.37
C MET A 83 4.24 -8.10 -1.04
N VAL A 84 4.05 -8.70 0.13
CA VAL A 84 4.79 -9.90 0.56
C VAL A 84 4.47 -11.08 -0.35
N ILE A 85 3.21 -11.28 -0.73
CA ILE A 85 2.79 -12.34 -1.66
C ILE A 85 3.40 -12.12 -3.05
N SER A 86 3.33 -10.90 -3.60
CA SER A 86 3.94 -10.55 -4.89
C SER A 86 5.45 -10.79 -4.89
N ARG A 87 6.14 -10.42 -3.81
CA ARG A 87 7.57 -10.68 -3.63
C ARG A 87 7.90 -12.17 -3.47
N GLN A 88 7.04 -12.94 -2.80
CA GLN A 88 7.20 -14.39 -2.68
C GLN A 88 6.98 -15.13 -4.01
N GLY A 89 6.00 -14.69 -4.81
CA GLY A 89 5.79 -15.20 -6.17
C GLY A 89 7.04 -15.02 -7.05
N MET A 90 7.71 -13.88 -6.95
CA MET A 90 8.95 -13.58 -7.69
C MET A 90 10.15 -14.42 -7.21
N ARG A 91 10.23 -14.73 -5.90
CA ARG A 91 11.30 -15.57 -5.34
C ARG A 91 11.18 -17.05 -5.75
N ASN A 92 10.01 -17.49 -6.19
CA ASN A 92 9.80 -18.83 -6.76
C ASN A 92 9.85 -18.85 -8.30
N SER A 93 10.36 -17.79 -8.93
CA SER A 93 10.59 -17.73 -10.39
C SER A 93 12.07 -17.90 -10.76
N ARG A 94 12.93 -18.35 -9.82
CA ARG A 94 14.37 -18.61 -10.06
C ARG A 94 14.74 -20.10 -10.10
N LEU A 95 13.82 -20.98 -10.47
CA LEU A 95 14.14 -22.39 -10.75
C LEU A 95 13.71 -22.87 -12.15
N GLN A 96 13.27 -21.99 -13.05
CA GLN A 96 13.12 -22.33 -14.47
C GLN A 96 13.90 -21.33 -15.34
N ALA A 97 15.23 -21.46 -15.30
CA ALA A 97 15.99 -21.27 -16.53
C ALA A 97 15.82 -22.57 -17.33
N PRO A 98 15.14 -22.59 -18.49
CA PRO A 98 15.28 -23.73 -19.38
C PRO A 98 16.76 -23.88 -19.72
N PRO A 99 17.33 -25.09 -19.67
CA PRO A 99 18.73 -25.27 -20.01
C PRO A 99 18.91 -24.83 -21.47
N ASP A 100 19.96 -24.04 -21.65
CA ASP A 100 20.63 -23.84 -22.93
C ASP A 100 20.74 -25.20 -23.64
N GLN A 101 19.88 -25.44 -24.62
CA GLN A 101 20.04 -26.58 -25.52
C GLN A 101 20.58 -26.03 -26.83
N THR A 102 21.91 -25.90 -26.83
CA THR A 102 22.77 -26.07 -28.00
C THR A 102 22.12 -26.90 -29.09
N SER A 103 21.95 -26.33 -30.28
CA SER A 103 22.07 -27.10 -31.51
C SER A 103 22.55 -26.22 -32.66
N ARG A 104 23.89 -26.08 -32.75
CA ARG A 104 24.55 -25.91 -34.04
C ARG A 104 24.62 -27.28 -34.71
N LYS A 105 24.00 -27.42 -35.88
CA LYS A 105 24.63 -27.90 -37.13
C LYS A 105 23.62 -27.91 -38.26
#